data_AF-A0A919PEI5-F1
#
_entry.id   AF-A0A919PEI5-F1
#
_cell.length_a   1.000
_cell.length_b   1.000
_cell.length_c   1.000
_cell.angle_alpha   90.00
_cell.angle_beta   90.00
_cell.angle_gamma   90.00
#
_symmetry.space_group_name_H-M   'P 1'
#
loop_
_entity.id
_entity.type
_entity.pdbx_description
1 polymer ?
#
loop_
_entity_poly.entity_id
_entity_poly.type
_entity_poly.pdbx_seq_one_letter_code
_entity_poly.pdbx_strand_id
1 'polypeptide(L)'
;MQLSARMRRLAIGAAVVLTATAAAVVVAQSPAGAHGSVTDPPSRNYGCWARWGSDFQNPNMSQTDPMCAQAWQANPDTMWNWNGLYREGVAGNHQAAIPDGQLCSGGRTQNGRYASMDTVGAWVAATKPNNFTLTLTDAAQHGADYLRIYITKQGFDPTTQPLTWASLELVNSTGRYAPAPQYQAQVNAGSRTGRHVMYTIWQASHLDQSYYFCSDVIFTGGTGPSGSASASPSRSTSPSASASVSASPSRSTSVPPGGCTASYAKTSEWAGGFGANVTVTAGGAGTNGWTVKLTWANGQTITSSWNATITSAGGVSTAVNASYNGKLGAGQSTSFGFNGAWTGTNTAPTVTCAAS
;
A
#
# COMPACT_ATOMS: atom_id res chain seq x y z
N MET A 1 -32.52 -70.84 45.44
CA MET A 1 -31.86 -71.72 44.46
C MET A 1 -30.47 -71.18 44.19
N GLN A 2 -29.48 -72.07 44.23
CA GLN A 2 -28.05 -71.87 43.95
C GLN A 2 -27.82 -71.22 42.55
N LEU A 3 -26.69 -70.64 42.11
CA LEU A 3 -25.28 -70.96 42.26
C LEU A 3 -24.40 -69.71 41.96
N SER A 4 -23.25 -69.66 42.64
CA SER A 4 -21.92 -69.21 42.19
C SER A 4 -21.58 -69.23 40.68
N ALA A 5 -20.80 -68.24 40.20
CA ALA A 5 -19.38 -68.38 39.81
C ALA A 5 -18.87 -67.38 38.74
N ARG A 6 -17.75 -66.71 39.08
CA ARG A 6 -16.55 -66.36 38.28
C ARG A 6 -16.66 -66.12 36.75
N MET A 7 -16.19 -64.95 36.29
CA MET A 7 -15.03 -64.88 35.36
C MET A 7 -14.44 -63.47 35.19
N ARG A 8 -13.12 -63.36 35.41
CA ARG A 8 -12.25 -62.22 35.08
C ARG A 8 -12.07 -62.10 33.56
N ARG A 9 -11.98 -60.89 33.00
CA ARG A 9 -10.99 -60.51 31.96
C ARG A 9 -10.66 -59.01 32.04
N LEU A 10 -9.37 -58.70 32.12
CA LEU A 10 -8.78 -57.36 31.97
C LEU A 10 -8.97 -56.85 30.53
N ALA A 11 -9.19 -55.55 30.38
CA ALA A 11 -8.77 -54.80 29.20
C ALA A 11 -8.26 -53.42 29.63
N ILE A 12 -6.97 -53.20 29.36
CA ILE A 12 -6.23 -51.95 29.55
C ILE A 12 -6.63 -51.02 28.41
N GLY A 13 -7.12 -49.81 28.73
CA GLY A 13 -7.38 -48.75 27.77
C GLY A 13 -6.63 -47.49 28.18
N ALA A 14 -5.62 -47.12 27.39
CA ALA A 14 -4.71 -46.01 27.63
C ALA A 14 -5.43 -44.64 27.66
N ALA A 15 -5.13 -43.83 28.66
CA ALA A 15 -5.52 -42.42 28.72
C ALA A 15 -4.48 -41.58 27.95
N VAL A 16 -4.90 -40.94 26.86
CA VAL A 16 -4.11 -39.92 26.15
C VAL A 16 -4.49 -38.56 26.72
N VAL A 17 -3.54 -37.91 27.41
CA VAL A 17 -3.63 -36.53 27.87
C VAL A 17 -3.25 -35.62 26.70
N LEU A 18 -4.19 -34.83 26.20
CA LEU A 18 -3.96 -33.78 25.20
C LEU A 18 -3.76 -32.44 25.92
N THR A 19 -2.51 -32.01 26.05
CA THR A 19 -2.15 -30.65 26.45
C THR A 19 -2.26 -29.72 25.24
N ALA A 20 -3.20 -28.78 25.27
CA ALA A 20 -3.33 -27.74 24.25
C ALA A 20 -2.39 -26.57 24.57
N THR A 21 -1.28 -26.46 23.84
CA THR A 21 -0.44 -25.26 23.81
C THR A 21 -0.98 -24.29 22.76
N ALA A 22 -1.66 -23.23 23.22
CA ALA A 22 -2.06 -22.12 22.35
C ALA A 22 -0.84 -21.23 22.06
N ALA A 23 -0.12 -21.50 20.97
CA ALA A 23 0.86 -20.57 20.42
C ALA A 23 0.12 -19.46 19.67
N ALA A 24 0.15 -18.23 20.19
CA ALA A 24 -0.34 -17.05 19.50
C ALA A 24 0.56 -16.77 18.29
N VAL A 25 0.15 -17.23 17.11
CA VAL A 25 0.83 -16.91 15.84
C VAL A 25 0.46 -15.47 15.47
N VAL A 26 1.38 -14.55 15.71
CA VAL A 26 1.30 -13.17 15.23
C VAL A 26 1.61 -13.21 13.73
N VAL A 27 0.57 -13.23 12.88
CA VAL A 27 0.75 -13.13 11.42
C VAL A 27 0.88 -11.66 11.06
N ALA A 28 2.11 -11.24 10.73
CA ALA A 28 2.40 -9.97 10.11
C ALA A 28 1.74 -9.88 8.73
N GLN A 29 0.79 -8.96 8.55
CA GLN A 29 0.06 -8.79 7.28
C GLN A 29 0.84 -7.89 6.32
N SER A 30 1.54 -8.38 5.31
CA SER A 30 2.05 -7.47 4.25
C SER A 30 0.91 -6.99 3.32
N PRO A 31 0.96 -5.77 2.75
CA PRO A 31 -0.15 -5.12 2.03
C PRO A 31 -0.33 -5.53 0.57
N ALA A 32 -1.50 -5.18 0.03
CA ALA A 32 -1.80 -5.16 -1.39
C ALA A 32 -1.22 -3.92 -2.11
N GLY A 33 -0.54 -4.12 -3.24
CA GLY A 33 -0.03 -3.06 -4.13
C GLY A 33 -1.09 -2.51 -5.08
N ALA A 34 -2.02 -1.67 -4.60
CA ALA A 34 -3.04 -1.04 -5.46
C ALA A 34 -2.74 0.45 -5.78
N HIS A 35 -1.75 1.03 -5.11
CA HIS A 35 -1.57 2.48 -5.02
C HIS A 35 -0.10 2.87 -4.86
N GLY A 36 0.15 4.16 -4.62
CA GLY A 36 1.49 4.74 -4.54
C GLY A 36 1.80 5.51 -3.25
N SER A 37 3.05 5.94 -3.13
CA SER A 37 3.50 6.87 -2.09
C SER A 37 4.73 7.66 -2.56
N VAL A 38 5.07 8.73 -1.85
CA VAL A 38 6.36 9.40 -2.03
C VAL A 38 7.46 8.49 -1.49
N THR A 39 8.35 8.04 -2.37
CA THR A 39 9.44 7.12 -2.04
C THR A 39 10.77 7.85 -1.83
N ASP A 40 10.91 9.06 -2.38
CA ASP A 40 12.05 9.95 -2.10
C ASP A 40 11.64 11.43 -2.10
N PRO A 41 11.85 12.20 -1.01
CA PRO A 41 12.14 11.73 0.34
C PRO A 41 10.97 10.88 0.87
N PRO A 42 11.23 9.73 1.51
CA PRO A 42 10.20 8.76 1.87
C PRO A 42 9.12 9.39 2.77
N SER A 43 7.86 9.10 2.46
CA SER A 43 6.76 9.46 3.36
C SER A 43 6.86 8.71 4.69
N ARG A 44 6.22 9.21 5.76
CA ARG A 44 6.32 8.63 7.12
C ARG A 44 6.06 7.13 7.15
N ASN A 45 4.90 6.69 6.65
CA ASN A 45 4.51 5.28 6.69
C ASN A 45 5.35 4.42 5.72
N TYR A 46 5.64 4.90 4.51
CA TYR A 46 6.54 4.20 3.59
C TYR A 46 7.94 4.04 4.18
N GLY A 47 8.49 5.09 4.79
CA GLY A 47 9.79 5.07 5.45
C GLY A 47 9.84 4.10 6.63
N CYS A 48 8.80 4.08 7.47
CA CYS A 48 8.69 3.10 8.56
C CYS A 48 8.59 1.66 8.02
N TRP A 49 7.79 1.43 6.97
CA TRP A 49 7.73 0.14 6.29
C TRP A 49 9.08 -0.28 5.72
N ALA A 50 9.76 0.63 5.02
CA ALA A 50 11.03 0.34 4.35
C ALA A 50 12.15 0.00 5.36
N ARG A 51 12.20 0.70 6.51
CA ARG A 51 13.22 0.47 7.54
C ARG A 51 12.90 -0.72 8.44
N TRP A 52 11.64 -0.91 8.79
CA TRP A 52 11.24 -1.83 9.86
C TRP A 52 10.30 -2.94 9.42
N GLY A 53 9.79 -2.96 8.19
CA GLY A 53 8.83 -3.98 7.76
C GLY A 53 9.36 -5.41 7.94
N SER A 54 10.61 -5.67 7.60
CA SER A 54 11.24 -6.99 7.78
C SER A 54 11.52 -7.36 9.24
N ASP A 55 11.38 -6.41 10.18
CA ASP A 55 11.76 -6.55 11.59
C ASP A 55 10.85 -5.69 12.50
N PHE A 56 9.55 -5.68 12.22
CA PHE A 56 8.63 -4.68 12.78
C PHE A 56 8.35 -4.87 14.29
N GLN A 57 8.79 -5.99 14.85
CA GLN A 57 8.70 -6.32 16.28
C GLN A 57 10.02 -6.11 17.03
N ASN A 58 11.04 -5.53 16.39
CA ASN A 58 12.33 -5.31 17.02
C ASN A 58 12.18 -4.46 18.31
N PRO A 59 12.60 -4.97 19.49
CA PRO A 59 12.44 -4.25 20.75
C PRO A 59 13.27 -2.97 20.83
N ASN A 60 14.30 -2.81 20.00
CA ASN A 60 15.15 -1.61 19.95
C ASN A 60 14.55 -0.48 19.12
N MET A 61 13.44 -0.72 18.39
CA MET A 61 12.79 0.30 17.57
C MET A 61 12.35 1.50 18.42
N SER A 62 11.84 1.27 19.63
CA SER A 62 11.40 2.34 20.55
C SER A 62 12.52 3.30 20.97
N GLN A 63 13.78 2.84 20.94
CA GLN A 63 14.95 3.64 21.32
C GLN A 63 15.56 4.35 20.11
N THR A 64 15.48 3.75 18.92
CA THR A 64 16.20 4.19 17.72
C THR A 64 15.31 4.92 16.70
N ASP A 65 14.01 4.59 16.67
CA ASP A 65 12.99 5.19 15.81
C ASP A 65 11.63 5.21 16.55
N PRO A 66 11.51 6.00 17.63
CA PRO A 66 10.32 6.01 18.48
C PRO A 66 9.03 6.36 17.73
N MET A 67 9.13 7.13 16.64
CA MET A 67 7.97 7.51 15.84
C MET A 67 7.46 6.37 14.95
N CYS A 68 8.34 5.54 14.41
CA CYS A 68 7.89 4.29 13.80
C CYS A 68 7.42 3.28 14.84
N ALA A 69 8.07 3.20 16.02
CA ALA A 69 7.64 2.30 17.08
C ALA A 69 6.20 2.56 17.53
N GLN A 70 5.84 3.81 17.80
CA GLN A 70 4.45 4.16 18.16
C GLN A 70 3.48 3.88 17.00
N ALA A 71 3.90 4.07 15.75
CA ALA A 71 3.04 3.80 14.60
C ALA A 71 2.76 2.30 14.43
N TRP A 72 3.79 1.46 14.54
CA TRP A 72 3.68 -0.01 14.53
C TRP A 72 2.85 -0.54 15.69
N GLN A 73 3.01 0.03 16.89
CA GLN A 73 2.18 -0.31 18.05
C GLN A 73 0.72 0.10 17.88
N ALA A 74 0.46 1.28 17.30
CA ALA A 74 -0.88 1.79 17.10
C ALA A 74 -1.65 0.96 16.07
N ASN A 75 -1.05 0.73 14.89
CA ASN A 75 -1.64 -0.10 13.85
C ASN A 75 -0.58 -0.52 12.79
N PRO A 76 -0.16 -1.79 12.75
CA PRO A 76 0.75 -2.30 11.71
C PRO A 76 0.26 -2.07 10.28
N ASP A 77 -1.06 -2.07 10.06
CA ASP A 77 -1.66 -1.86 8.74
C ASP A 77 -1.36 -0.48 8.16
N THR A 78 -0.93 0.48 8.99
CA THR A 78 -0.46 1.81 8.56
C THR A 78 0.77 1.70 7.66
N MET A 79 1.72 0.86 8.06
CA MET A 79 2.99 0.65 7.36
C MET A 79 2.84 -0.44 6.34
N TRP A 80 2.09 -1.50 6.67
CA TRP A 80 1.78 -2.48 5.66
C TRP A 80 1.05 -1.80 4.53
N ASN A 81 -0.12 -1.20 4.70
CA ASN A 81 -0.81 -0.52 3.60
C ASN A 81 -0.22 0.89 3.35
N TRP A 82 1.10 1.01 3.19
CA TRP A 82 1.82 2.27 3.01
C TRP A 82 1.34 3.09 1.81
N ASN A 83 0.79 2.41 0.81
CA ASN A 83 0.26 2.98 -0.41
C ASN A 83 -1.22 3.42 -0.33
N GLY A 84 -1.95 3.03 0.72
CA GLY A 84 -3.40 3.25 0.83
C GLY A 84 -3.82 4.58 1.46
N LEU A 85 -2.93 5.57 1.56
CA LEU A 85 -3.19 6.84 2.24
C LEU A 85 -3.87 7.84 1.30
N TYR A 86 -5.14 7.58 0.99
CA TYR A 86 -5.96 8.38 0.08
C TYR A 86 -7.34 8.73 0.66
N ARG A 87 -7.99 9.70 0.03
CA ARG A 87 -9.42 10.01 0.15
C ARG A 87 -10.05 10.05 -1.24
N GLU A 88 -11.33 9.79 -1.29
CA GLU A 88 -12.15 9.96 -2.50
C GLU A 88 -13.14 11.11 -2.33
N GLY A 89 -13.60 11.70 -3.43
CA GLY A 89 -14.66 12.70 -3.41
C GLY A 89 -14.27 14.04 -2.77
N VAL A 90 -12.98 14.39 -2.76
CA VAL A 90 -12.49 15.64 -2.16
C VAL A 90 -12.77 16.84 -3.08
N ALA A 91 -12.96 16.63 -4.38
CA ALA A 91 -13.25 17.65 -5.37
C ALA A 91 -12.27 18.85 -5.33
N GLY A 92 -11.00 18.59 -4.99
CA GLY A 92 -9.96 19.60 -4.85
C GLY A 92 -10.05 20.48 -3.58
N ASN A 93 -11.08 20.32 -2.73
CA ASN A 93 -11.24 21.07 -1.48
C ASN A 93 -10.52 20.39 -0.30
N HIS A 94 -9.20 20.28 -0.42
CA HIS A 94 -8.38 19.52 0.54
C HIS A 94 -8.44 20.08 1.97
N GLN A 95 -8.47 21.41 2.13
CA GLN A 95 -8.49 22.05 3.45
C GLN A 95 -9.79 21.76 4.21
N ALA A 96 -10.93 21.71 3.52
CA ALA A 96 -12.20 21.33 4.14
C ALA A 96 -12.22 19.83 4.50
N ALA A 97 -11.61 18.98 3.67
CA ALA A 97 -11.58 17.53 3.88
C ALA A 97 -10.60 17.09 4.98
N ILE A 98 -9.59 17.91 5.30
CA ILE A 98 -8.48 17.55 6.18
C ILE A 98 -8.30 18.64 7.23
N PRO A 99 -8.78 18.41 8.47
CA PRO A 99 -8.58 19.35 9.57
C PRO A 99 -7.10 19.54 9.92
N ASP A 100 -6.78 20.68 10.52
CA ASP A 100 -5.49 20.93 11.16
C ASP A 100 -5.14 19.82 12.17
N GLY A 101 -3.87 19.44 12.23
CA GLY A 101 -3.38 18.32 13.03
C GLY A 101 -3.72 16.93 12.48
N GLN A 102 -4.40 16.84 11.33
CA GLN A 102 -4.75 15.56 10.68
C GLN A 102 -4.21 15.44 9.25
N LEU A 103 -3.24 16.29 8.88
CA LEU A 103 -2.73 16.37 7.52
C LEU A 103 -2.02 15.07 7.12
N CYS A 104 -1.21 14.51 8.01
CA CYS A 104 -0.38 13.33 7.73
C CYS A 104 -1.17 12.03 7.72
N SER A 105 -2.36 11.99 8.33
CA SER A 105 -3.32 10.89 8.21
C SER A 105 -4.35 11.08 7.10
N GLY A 106 -4.27 12.17 6.33
CA GLY A 106 -5.26 12.50 5.31
C GLY A 106 -6.67 12.70 5.90
N GLY A 107 -6.78 13.41 7.03
CA GLY A 107 -8.04 13.62 7.74
C GLY A 107 -8.59 12.33 8.35
N ARG A 108 -7.70 11.52 8.98
CA ARG A 108 -8.00 10.20 9.55
C ARG A 108 -8.70 9.27 8.56
N THR A 109 -8.24 9.26 7.32
CA THR A 109 -8.81 8.43 6.25
C THR A 109 -8.69 6.92 6.56
N GLN A 110 -9.41 6.11 5.78
CA GLN A 110 -9.44 4.65 5.92
C GLN A 110 -9.78 4.21 7.36
N ASN A 111 -10.86 4.77 7.93
CA ASN A 111 -11.32 4.52 9.30
C ASN A 111 -10.24 4.76 10.36
N GLY A 112 -9.42 5.81 10.18
CA GLY A 112 -8.37 6.17 11.12
C GLY A 112 -7.12 5.30 11.07
N ARG A 113 -6.97 4.42 10.06
CA ARG A 113 -5.79 3.55 9.90
C ARG A 113 -4.48 4.34 10.05
N TYR A 114 -4.39 5.51 9.43
CA TYR A 114 -3.16 6.32 9.39
C TYR A 114 -3.07 7.36 10.51
N ALA A 115 -3.91 7.32 11.54
CA ALA A 115 -3.95 8.35 12.59
C ALA A 115 -2.61 8.52 13.33
N SER A 116 -1.81 7.45 13.46
CA SER A 116 -0.47 7.51 14.08
C SER A 116 0.54 8.34 13.29
N MET A 117 0.25 8.67 12.03
CA MET A 117 1.07 9.57 11.22
C MET A 117 0.95 11.02 11.66
N ASP A 118 -0.09 11.38 12.43
CA ASP A 118 -0.29 12.73 12.96
C ASP A 118 0.48 12.98 14.26
N THR A 119 1.05 11.94 14.88
CA THR A 119 1.79 12.05 16.13
C THR A 119 2.96 13.03 15.98
N VAL A 120 3.00 14.04 16.83
CA VAL A 120 4.08 15.03 16.90
C VAL A 120 5.30 14.41 17.56
N GLY A 121 6.49 14.61 16.98
CA GLY A 121 7.72 14.06 17.51
C GLY A 121 8.85 13.96 16.48
N ALA A 122 9.99 13.41 16.92
CA ALA A 122 11.21 13.35 16.12
C ALA A 122 11.18 12.22 15.08
N TRP A 123 10.33 12.35 14.06
CA TRP A 123 10.30 11.42 12.93
C TRP A 123 11.66 11.37 12.22
N VAL A 124 12.09 10.18 11.77
CA VAL A 124 13.31 10.06 10.98
C VAL A 124 13.16 10.88 9.70
N ALA A 125 14.13 11.74 9.45
CA ALA A 125 14.09 12.70 8.35
C ALA A 125 15.22 12.45 7.35
N ALA A 126 14.91 12.59 6.06
CA ALA A 126 15.91 12.50 5.00
C ALA A 126 16.67 13.82 4.86
N THR A 127 17.99 13.78 4.84
CA THR A 127 18.81 14.96 4.53
C THR A 127 18.70 15.29 3.04
N LYS A 128 18.33 16.53 2.72
CA LYS A 128 18.18 17.00 1.33
C LYS A 128 18.83 18.38 1.15
N PRO A 129 19.41 18.67 -0.03
CA PRO A 129 19.70 20.05 -0.41
C PRO A 129 18.40 20.83 -0.61
N ASN A 130 18.47 22.16 -0.70
CA ASN A 130 17.29 23.00 -0.93
C ASN A 130 16.66 22.78 -2.32
N ASN A 131 17.42 22.28 -3.30
CA ASN A 131 16.94 21.94 -4.63
C ASN A 131 17.18 20.45 -4.90
N PHE A 132 16.11 19.69 -5.10
CA PHE A 132 16.16 18.26 -5.39
C PHE A 132 14.90 17.80 -6.11
N THR A 133 14.92 16.56 -6.59
CA THR A 133 13.77 15.90 -7.22
C THR A 133 13.05 15.03 -6.20
N LEU A 134 11.75 15.27 -6.02
CA LEU A 134 10.86 14.34 -5.34
C LEU A 134 10.46 13.21 -6.29
N THR A 135 10.39 11.97 -5.80
CA THR A 135 9.89 10.80 -6.52
C THR A 135 8.68 10.21 -5.82
N LEU A 136 7.57 10.10 -6.56
CA LEU A 136 6.37 9.35 -6.19
C LEU A 136 6.34 8.06 -7.01
N THR A 137 6.18 6.92 -6.35
CA THR A 137 6.01 5.63 -7.01
C THR A 137 4.55 5.25 -7.00
N ASP A 138 4.03 4.83 -8.15
CA ASP A 138 2.65 4.41 -8.35
C ASP A 138 2.62 3.05 -9.06
N ALA A 139 2.36 2.00 -8.29
CA ALA A 139 2.32 0.63 -8.81
C ALA A 139 1.18 0.42 -9.83
N ALA A 140 0.11 1.21 -9.76
CA ALA A 140 -1.07 1.08 -10.59
C ALA A 140 -1.08 2.05 -11.78
N GLN A 141 -0.11 2.96 -11.86
CA GLN A 141 0.08 3.87 -12.99
C GLN A 141 -1.17 4.70 -13.31
N HIS A 142 -1.82 5.23 -12.28
CA HIS A 142 -3.06 5.99 -12.38
C HIS A 142 -2.90 7.33 -13.13
N GLY A 143 -1.67 7.79 -13.37
CA GLY A 143 -1.37 9.16 -13.74
C GLY A 143 -1.58 10.14 -12.58
N ALA A 144 -1.32 11.42 -12.83
CA ALA A 144 -1.63 12.48 -11.89
C ALA A 144 -2.22 13.68 -12.62
N ASP A 145 -3.34 14.22 -12.16
CA ASP A 145 -3.85 15.50 -12.65
C ASP A 145 -2.96 16.65 -12.15
N TYR A 146 -2.46 16.53 -10.92
CA TYR A 146 -1.40 17.38 -10.37
C TYR A 146 -0.73 16.70 -9.16
N LEU A 147 0.48 17.15 -8.88
CA LEU A 147 1.12 17.07 -7.59
C LEU A 147 1.19 18.48 -7.00
N ARG A 148 0.73 18.67 -5.76
CA ARG A 148 0.95 19.90 -4.98
C ARG A 148 1.89 19.59 -3.84
N ILE A 149 3.00 20.30 -3.79
CA ILE A 149 4.05 20.08 -2.81
C ILE A 149 4.14 21.31 -1.94
N TYR A 150 3.91 21.11 -0.64
CA TYR A 150 4.04 22.11 0.39
C TYR A 150 5.23 21.80 1.29
N ILE A 151 5.81 22.83 1.90
CA ILE A 151 6.85 22.68 2.92
C ILE A 151 6.50 23.58 4.10
N THR A 152 6.73 23.10 5.31
CA THR A 152 6.58 23.94 6.52
C THR A 152 7.43 25.20 6.43
N LYS A 153 6.91 26.32 6.96
CA LYS A 153 7.63 27.60 7.03
C LYS A 153 8.87 27.48 7.92
N GLN A 154 9.87 28.32 7.68
CA GLN A 154 11.05 28.40 8.56
C GLN A 154 10.62 28.73 10.00
N GLY A 155 11.20 28.04 10.98
CA GLY A 155 10.87 28.20 12.40
C GLY A 155 9.74 27.30 12.91
N PHE A 156 9.03 26.56 12.03
CA PHE A 156 8.14 25.49 12.46
C PHE A 156 8.95 24.30 12.98
N ASP A 157 8.61 23.80 14.18
CA ASP A 157 9.25 22.63 14.77
C ASP A 157 8.31 21.41 14.76
N PRO A 158 8.46 20.48 13.80
CA PRO A 158 7.60 19.28 13.73
C PRO A 158 7.79 18.30 14.88
N THR A 159 8.81 18.49 15.73
CA THR A 159 9.02 17.64 16.91
C THR A 159 8.17 18.05 18.10
N THR A 160 7.63 19.27 18.09
CA THR A 160 6.82 19.83 19.18
C THR A 160 5.50 20.45 18.73
N GLN A 161 5.29 20.66 17.43
CA GLN A 161 4.10 21.30 16.89
C GLN A 161 3.33 20.38 15.92
N PRO A 162 1.98 20.32 16.03
CA PRO A 162 1.16 19.63 15.03
C PRO A 162 1.20 20.37 13.70
N LEU A 163 1.16 19.61 12.60
CA LEU A 163 1.10 20.19 11.25
C LEU A 163 -0.26 20.86 11.03
N THR A 164 -0.27 22.05 10.45
CA THR A 164 -1.49 22.80 10.13
C THR A 164 -1.37 23.34 8.70
N TRP A 165 -2.49 23.66 8.07
CA TRP A 165 -2.45 24.34 6.77
C TRP A 165 -1.75 25.69 6.84
N ALA A 166 -1.87 26.39 7.98
CA ALA A 166 -1.22 27.68 8.21
C ALA A 166 0.31 27.56 8.37
N SER A 167 0.83 26.40 8.78
CA SER A 167 2.27 26.17 8.89
C SER A 167 2.94 25.85 7.55
N LEU A 168 2.16 25.58 6.51
CA LEU A 168 2.64 25.19 5.18
C LEU A 168 2.73 26.37 4.20
N GLU A 169 3.63 26.23 3.22
CA GLU A 169 3.72 27.07 2.03
C GLU A 169 3.81 26.17 0.79
N LEU A 170 3.03 26.48 -0.25
CA LEU A 170 3.07 25.75 -1.52
C LEU A 170 4.37 26.13 -2.27
N VAL A 171 5.22 25.14 -2.55
CA VAL A 171 6.49 25.37 -3.25
C VAL A 171 6.49 24.86 -4.70
N ASN A 172 5.58 23.95 -5.03
CA ASN A 172 5.36 23.51 -6.41
C ASN A 172 3.93 23.01 -6.62
N SER A 173 3.36 23.33 -7.77
CA SER A 173 2.14 22.72 -8.30
C SER A 173 2.42 22.31 -9.74
N THR A 174 2.42 21.00 -10.00
CA THR A 174 2.73 20.48 -11.33
C THR A 174 1.51 20.56 -12.25
N GLY A 175 1.75 20.34 -13.55
CA GLY A 175 0.70 19.92 -14.48
C GLY A 175 0.43 18.42 -14.39
N ARG A 176 -0.25 17.91 -15.42
CA ARG A 176 -0.65 16.51 -15.54
C ARG A 176 0.54 15.60 -15.88
N TYR A 177 0.57 14.43 -15.25
CA TYR A 177 1.42 13.30 -15.63
C TYR A 177 0.56 12.22 -16.30
N ALA A 178 1.08 11.66 -17.40
CA ALA A 178 0.52 10.46 -17.99
C ALA A 178 0.71 9.25 -17.05
N PRO A 179 -0.10 8.18 -17.19
CA PRO A 179 0.13 6.88 -16.56
C PRO A 179 1.60 6.45 -16.63
N ALA A 180 2.25 6.31 -15.48
CA ALA A 180 3.64 5.89 -15.36
C ALA A 180 3.90 5.24 -13.99
N PRO A 181 4.91 4.39 -13.84
CA PRO A 181 5.24 3.78 -12.55
C PRO A 181 5.81 4.80 -11.54
N GLN A 182 6.26 5.96 -12.01
CA GLN A 182 6.83 7.01 -11.19
C GLN A 182 6.50 8.40 -11.73
N TYR A 183 6.34 9.35 -10.81
CA TYR A 183 6.21 10.78 -11.09
C TYR A 183 7.30 11.53 -10.35
N GLN A 184 7.96 12.45 -11.05
CA GLN A 184 9.04 13.26 -10.50
C GLN A 184 8.71 14.74 -10.58
N ALA A 185 8.96 15.46 -9.48
CA ALA A 185 8.71 16.89 -9.38
C ALA A 185 9.90 17.60 -8.73
N GLN A 186 10.27 18.75 -9.28
CA GLN A 186 11.31 19.59 -8.69
C GLN A 186 10.80 20.21 -7.39
N VAL A 187 11.66 20.28 -6.38
CA VAL A 187 11.39 20.92 -5.11
C VAL A 187 12.43 22.00 -4.87
N ASN A 188 11.96 23.21 -4.58
CA ASN A 188 12.79 24.32 -4.14
C ASN A 188 12.35 24.74 -2.73
N ALA A 189 13.17 24.45 -1.74
CA ALA A 189 12.92 24.77 -0.35
C ALA A 189 13.24 26.25 -0.01
N GLY A 190 13.69 27.06 -0.97
CA GLY A 190 14.09 28.44 -0.75
C GLY A 190 15.29 28.53 0.19
N SER A 191 15.24 29.43 1.17
CA SER A 191 16.27 29.59 2.19
C SER A 191 16.09 28.71 3.43
N ARG A 192 15.22 27.68 3.37
CA ARG A 192 14.92 26.82 4.51
C ARG A 192 16.15 26.05 5.00
N THR A 193 16.26 25.89 6.30
CA THR A 193 17.34 25.13 6.94
C THR A 193 16.80 24.32 8.12
N GLY A 194 17.47 23.22 8.42
CA GLY A 194 17.07 22.35 9.53
C GLY A 194 15.86 21.49 9.19
N ARG A 195 15.14 21.07 10.23
CA ARG A 195 14.07 20.06 10.13
C ARG A 195 12.76 20.68 9.62
N HIS A 196 12.16 20.04 8.63
CA HIS A 196 10.88 20.42 8.04
C HIS A 196 10.00 19.20 7.75
N VAL A 197 8.73 19.44 7.49
CA VAL A 197 7.82 18.46 6.87
C VAL A 197 7.49 18.93 5.47
N MET A 198 7.65 18.04 4.50
CA MET A 198 7.07 18.18 3.19
C MET A 198 5.71 17.50 3.16
N TYR A 199 4.71 18.20 2.63
CA TYR A 199 3.37 17.67 2.45
C TYR A 199 3.02 17.61 0.97
N THR A 200 2.87 16.40 0.43
CA THR A 200 2.58 16.18 -0.98
C THR A 200 1.15 15.70 -1.15
N ILE A 201 0.39 16.41 -1.97
CA ILE A 201 -0.92 15.98 -2.45
C ILE A 201 -0.77 15.46 -3.87
N TRP A 202 -1.16 14.22 -4.09
CA TRP A 202 -1.27 13.64 -5.43
C TRP A 202 -2.74 13.46 -5.78
N GLN A 203 -3.22 14.18 -6.80
CA GLN A 203 -4.53 13.89 -7.39
C GLN A 203 -4.33 12.88 -8.51
N ALA A 204 -4.79 11.64 -8.31
CA ALA A 204 -4.71 10.62 -9.34
C ALA A 204 -5.73 10.88 -10.46
N SER A 205 -5.43 10.44 -11.68
CA SER A 205 -6.24 10.79 -12.86
C SER A 205 -7.40 9.84 -13.15
N HIS A 206 -7.45 8.68 -12.49
CA HIS A 206 -8.43 7.63 -12.78
C HIS A 206 -9.82 7.89 -12.16
N LEU A 207 -9.86 8.58 -11.02
CA LEU A 207 -11.07 8.95 -10.26
C LEU A 207 -10.78 10.22 -9.45
N ASP A 208 -11.81 10.79 -8.80
CA ASP A 208 -11.58 11.79 -7.75
C ASP A 208 -11.01 11.11 -6.50
N GLN A 209 -9.72 10.79 -6.56
CA GLN A 209 -8.96 10.13 -5.52
C GLN A 209 -7.66 10.90 -5.28
N SER A 210 -7.52 11.48 -4.10
CA SER A 210 -6.36 12.27 -3.71
C SER A 210 -5.59 11.56 -2.59
N TYR A 211 -4.25 11.60 -2.67
CA TYR A 211 -3.34 11.03 -1.70
C TYR A 211 -2.59 12.11 -0.94
N TYR A 212 -2.22 11.81 0.30
CA TYR A 212 -1.68 12.80 1.24
C TYR A 212 -0.44 12.25 1.94
N PHE A 213 0.74 12.77 1.60
CA PHE A 213 1.99 12.22 2.10
C PHE A 213 2.78 13.27 2.88
N CYS A 214 3.07 12.98 4.14
CA CYS A 214 4.07 13.71 4.91
C CYS A 214 5.43 13.02 4.78
N SER A 215 6.47 13.76 4.37
CA SER A 215 7.87 13.31 4.39
C SER A 215 8.68 14.25 5.27
N ASP A 216 9.33 13.73 6.31
CA ASP A 216 10.21 14.52 7.17
C ASP A 216 11.58 14.68 6.51
N VAL A 217 12.10 15.91 6.49
CA VAL A 217 13.36 16.26 5.82
C VAL A 217 14.22 17.17 6.67
N ILE A 218 15.53 17.13 6.44
CA ILE A 218 16.50 18.08 7.01
C ILE A 218 17.17 18.81 5.85
N PHE A 219 16.92 20.12 5.72
CA PHE A 219 17.59 20.95 4.74
C PHE A 219 18.95 21.40 5.25
N THR A 220 20.00 21.10 4.49
CA THR A 220 21.38 21.42 4.86
C THR A 220 21.69 22.92 4.80
N GLY A 221 20.84 23.70 4.13
CA GLY A 221 21.10 25.09 3.82
C GLY A 221 22.13 25.20 2.71
N GLY A 222 21.73 25.76 1.56
CA GLY A 222 22.62 26.02 0.45
C GLY A 222 22.34 27.39 -0.16
N THR A 223 23.35 28.25 -0.20
CA THR A 223 23.40 29.43 -1.07
C THR A 223 23.68 28.96 -2.51
N GLY A 224 22.64 28.47 -3.20
CA GLY A 224 22.62 28.36 -4.66
C GLY A 224 21.93 29.59 -5.25
N PRO A 225 22.34 30.11 -6.42
CA PRO A 225 22.08 31.49 -6.81
C PRO A 225 20.58 31.78 -6.92
N SER A 226 20.18 32.87 -6.27
CA SER A 226 18.92 33.56 -6.52
C SER A 226 18.92 34.04 -7.98
N GLY A 227 18.21 33.30 -8.84
CA GLY A 227 17.88 33.72 -10.20
C GLY A 227 16.39 34.03 -10.25
N SER A 228 16.05 35.32 -10.24
CA SER A 228 14.71 35.84 -10.43
C SER A 228 14.32 35.80 -11.92
N ALA A 229 13.07 35.38 -12.18
CA ALA A 229 12.19 35.66 -13.32
C ALA A 229 12.64 35.50 -14.79
N SER A 230 11.80 34.72 -15.51
CA SER A 230 11.25 34.98 -16.86
C SER A 230 12.15 34.88 -18.11
N ALA A 231 11.86 33.91 -18.98
CA ALA A 231 11.46 34.15 -20.38
C ALA A 231 11.20 32.83 -21.12
N SER A 232 10.05 32.75 -21.80
CA SER A 232 9.85 31.88 -22.96
C SER A 232 10.80 32.32 -24.10
N PRO A 233 11.27 31.40 -24.96
CA PRO A 233 10.79 31.47 -26.34
C PRO A 233 10.54 30.12 -27.04
N SER A 234 9.90 30.29 -28.21
CA SER A 234 9.27 29.38 -29.15
C SER A 234 10.18 28.54 -30.08
N ARG A 235 9.60 27.42 -30.58
CA ARG A 235 9.79 26.67 -31.87
C ARG A 235 11.20 26.09 -32.12
N SER A 236 11.46 24.96 -32.78
CA SER A 236 10.88 24.13 -33.86
C SER A 236 11.65 22.78 -33.78
N THR A 237 11.22 21.58 -34.20
CA THR A 237 10.78 21.15 -35.53
C THR A 237 10.08 19.78 -35.46
N SER A 238 9.08 19.63 -36.33
CA SER A 238 8.43 18.38 -36.77
C SER A 238 9.43 17.32 -37.28
N PRO A 239 9.04 16.02 -37.27
CA PRO A 239 8.64 15.44 -38.56
C PRO A 239 7.26 14.77 -38.54
N SER A 240 6.66 14.75 -39.73
CA SER A 240 5.31 14.32 -40.06
C SER A 240 5.22 12.81 -40.35
N ALA A 241 4.15 12.22 -39.82
CA ALA A 241 3.34 11.05 -40.22
C ALA A 241 3.92 9.93 -41.11
N SER A 242 3.67 8.67 -40.69
CA SER A 242 2.93 7.72 -41.54
C SER A 242 2.25 6.58 -40.74
N ALA A 243 0.90 6.55 -40.87
CA ALA A 243 -0.10 5.47 -40.88
C ALA A 243 -0.04 4.20 -39.98
N SER A 244 -1.17 3.98 -39.27
CA SER A 244 -2.06 2.77 -39.25
C SER A 244 -1.41 1.38 -39.07
N VAL A 245 -1.79 0.45 -38.18
CA VAL A 245 -3.06 -0.04 -37.59
C VAL A 245 -2.62 -0.90 -36.37
N SER A 246 -3.37 -1.02 -35.27
CA SER A 246 -4.37 -2.08 -35.13
C SER A 246 -5.12 -1.92 -33.80
N ALA A 247 -6.44 -1.79 -33.86
CA ALA A 247 -7.30 -1.91 -32.70
C ALA A 247 -7.35 -3.40 -32.29
N SER A 248 -6.96 -3.71 -31.06
CA SER A 248 -7.21 -5.03 -30.47
C SER A 248 -8.39 -4.90 -29.49
N PRO A 249 -9.40 -5.79 -29.54
CA PRO A 249 -10.65 -5.60 -28.84
C PRO A 249 -10.46 -5.81 -27.34
N SER A 250 -10.84 -4.83 -26.52
CA SER A 250 -11.18 -5.10 -25.13
C SER A 250 -12.37 -6.07 -25.12
N ARG A 251 -12.11 -7.34 -24.82
CA ARG A 251 -13.17 -8.24 -24.38
C ARG A 251 -13.67 -7.72 -23.03
N SER A 252 -14.75 -6.95 -23.07
CA SER A 252 -15.67 -6.86 -21.94
C SER A 252 -16.22 -8.26 -21.69
N THR A 253 -15.64 -8.99 -20.75
CA THR A 253 -16.32 -10.15 -20.18
C THR A 253 -17.41 -9.61 -19.28
N SER A 254 -18.64 -9.59 -19.80
CA SER A 254 -19.84 -9.41 -19.00
C SER A 254 -19.80 -10.41 -17.85
N VAL A 255 -19.78 -9.90 -16.62
CA VAL A 255 -19.85 -10.71 -15.41
C VAL A 255 -21.21 -11.43 -15.40
N PRO A 256 -21.27 -12.77 -15.28
CA PRO A 256 -22.53 -13.48 -15.13
C PRO A 256 -23.28 -12.95 -13.89
N PRO A 257 -24.61 -12.79 -13.95
CA PRO A 257 -25.39 -12.39 -12.77
C PRO A 257 -25.17 -13.39 -11.63
N GLY A 258 -24.56 -12.95 -10.53
CA GLY A 258 -24.31 -13.78 -9.33
C GLY A 258 -22.92 -14.39 -9.18
N GLY A 259 -21.98 -14.13 -10.10
CA GLY A 259 -20.59 -14.62 -9.99
C GLY A 259 -19.60 -13.64 -9.32
N CYS A 260 -18.33 -14.02 -9.28
CA CYS A 260 -17.21 -13.11 -9.02
C CYS A 260 -16.19 -13.20 -10.16
N THR A 261 -15.37 -12.17 -10.32
CA THR A 261 -14.17 -12.19 -11.16
C THR A 261 -12.93 -12.02 -10.29
N ALA A 262 -11.80 -12.51 -10.77
CA ALA A 262 -10.53 -12.29 -10.10
C ALA A 262 -9.41 -11.94 -11.10
N SER A 263 -8.53 -11.02 -10.70
CA SER A 263 -7.37 -10.58 -11.48
C SER A 263 -6.09 -10.77 -10.70
N TYR A 264 -5.06 -11.34 -11.34
CA TYR A 264 -3.73 -11.55 -10.75
C TYR A 264 -2.76 -10.45 -11.19
N ALA A 265 -1.98 -9.93 -10.26
CA ALA A 265 -0.90 -8.99 -10.51
C ALA A 265 0.35 -9.40 -9.71
N LYS A 266 1.49 -9.57 -10.40
CA LYS A 266 2.80 -9.75 -9.75
C LYS A 266 3.29 -8.39 -9.25
N THR A 267 3.50 -8.25 -7.94
CA THR A 267 3.83 -6.98 -7.27
C THR A 267 5.33 -6.76 -7.14
N SER A 268 6.10 -7.83 -6.98
CA SER A 268 7.56 -7.80 -6.91
C SER A 268 8.14 -9.16 -7.30
N GLU A 269 9.40 -9.18 -7.70
CA GLU A 269 10.13 -10.39 -8.07
C GLU A 269 11.60 -10.26 -7.68
N TRP A 270 12.17 -11.33 -7.14
CA TRP A 270 13.58 -11.45 -6.78
C TRP A 270 14.09 -12.85 -7.13
N ALA A 271 15.39 -13.07 -6.96
CA ALA A 271 15.99 -14.38 -7.21
C ALA A 271 15.31 -15.47 -6.37
N GLY A 272 14.60 -16.38 -7.02
CA GLY A 272 13.91 -17.51 -6.39
C GLY A 272 12.57 -17.19 -5.73
N GLY A 273 12.07 -15.95 -5.80
CA GLY A 273 10.78 -15.59 -5.20
C GLY A 273 10.06 -14.44 -5.87
N PHE A 274 8.78 -14.28 -5.56
CA PHE A 274 7.93 -13.21 -6.06
C PHE A 274 6.79 -12.91 -5.09
N GLY A 275 6.31 -11.67 -5.11
CA GLY A 275 5.06 -11.25 -4.49
C GLY A 275 3.97 -11.11 -5.54
N ALA A 276 2.74 -11.49 -5.19
CA ALA A 276 1.57 -11.25 -6.04
C ALA A 276 0.33 -10.87 -5.24
N ASN A 277 -0.57 -10.15 -5.89
CA ASN A 277 -1.88 -9.77 -5.39
C ASN A 277 -2.97 -10.28 -6.33
N VAL A 278 -4.08 -10.73 -5.76
CA VAL A 278 -5.27 -11.12 -6.49
C VAL A 278 -6.45 -10.29 -6.00
N THR A 279 -7.06 -9.52 -6.91
CA THR A 279 -8.27 -8.75 -6.62
C THR A 279 -9.49 -9.54 -7.02
N VAL A 280 -10.45 -9.66 -6.11
CA VAL A 280 -11.73 -10.33 -6.30
C VAL A 280 -12.82 -9.28 -6.35
N THR A 281 -13.60 -9.25 -7.43
CA THR A 281 -14.72 -8.33 -7.62
C THR A 281 -16.02 -9.12 -7.64
N ALA A 282 -16.98 -8.73 -6.82
CA ALA A 282 -18.30 -9.32 -6.82
C ALA A 282 -19.12 -8.84 -8.02
N GLY A 283 -19.89 -9.75 -8.62
CA GLY A 283 -20.86 -9.40 -9.66
C GLY A 283 -22.03 -8.57 -9.14
N GLY A 284 -23.04 -8.37 -9.99
CA GLY A 284 -24.16 -7.46 -9.71
C GLY A 284 -25.06 -7.84 -8.53
N ALA A 285 -24.92 -9.04 -7.96
CA ALA A 285 -25.68 -9.48 -6.78
C ALA A 285 -24.88 -9.36 -5.45
N GLY A 286 -23.60 -8.99 -5.52
CA GLY A 286 -22.69 -9.17 -4.39
C GLY A 286 -22.33 -10.65 -4.16
N THR A 287 -21.61 -10.94 -3.08
CA THR A 287 -21.28 -12.31 -2.65
C THR A 287 -21.05 -12.37 -1.14
N ASN A 288 -21.22 -13.54 -0.52
CA ASN A 288 -20.96 -13.75 0.92
C ASN A 288 -19.62 -14.46 1.18
N GLY A 289 -19.07 -15.13 0.16
CA GLY A 289 -17.73 -15.68 0.15
C GLY A 289 -17.24 -15.87 -1.28
N TRP A 290 -15.94 -16.03 -1.46
CA TRP A 290 -15.36 -16.24 -2.79
C TRP A 290 -14.27 -17.28 -2.73
N THR A 291 -14.13 -18.00 -3.84
CA THR A 291 -13.08 -18.97 -4.06
C THR A 291 -12.37 -18.63 -5.38
N VAL A 292 -11.06 -18.42 -5.33
CA VAL A 292 -10.21 -18.19 -6.50
C VAL A 292 -9.33 -19.40 -6.75
N LYS A 293 -9.21 -19.82 -8.01
CA LYS A 293 -8.21 -20.80 -8.43
C LYS A 293 -7.16 -20.15 -9.31
N LEU A 294 -5.89 -20.40 -8.98
CA LEU A 294 -4.70 -20.00 -9.70
C LEU A 294 -4.04 -21.26 -10.27
N THR A 295 -3.94 -21.38 -11.59
CA THR A 295 -3.28 -22.51 -12.26
C THR A 295 -1.91 -22.07 -12.78
N TRP A 296 -0.85 -22.68 -12.25
CA TRP A 296 0.54 -22.32 -12.51
C TRP A 296 1.13 -23.07 -13.70
N ALA A 297 1.81 -22.35 -14.59
CA ALA A 297 2.40 -22.93 -15.80
C ALA A 297 3.81 -23.52 -15.60
N ASN A 298 4.54 -23.06 -14.57
CA ASN A 298 5.97 -23.36 -14.41
C ASN A 298 6.32 -23.87 -13.01
N GLY A 299 5.39 -24.57 -12.34
CA GLY A 299 5.65 -25.20 -11.05
C GLY A 299 5.85 -24.21 -9.89
N GLN A 300 5.38 -22.97 -10.03
CA GLN A 300 5.42 -22.00 -8.94
C GLN A 300 4.66 -22.52 -7.72
N THR A 301 5.20 -22.24 -6.55
CA THR A 301 4.60 -22.63 -5.27
C THR A 301 4.36 -21.40 -4.42
N ILE A 302 3.22 -21.35 -3.72
CA ILE A 302 2.93 -20.28 -2.78
C ILE A 302 3.57 -20.64 -1.44
N THR A 303 4.38 -19.73 -0.88
CA THR A 303 5.14 -19.93 0.36
C THR A 303 4.52 -19.23 1.56
N SER A 304 3.81 -18.12 1.36
CA SER A 304 3.05 -17.42 2.40
C SER A 304 1.90 -16.64 1.78
N SER A 305 0.79 -16.45 2.49
CA SER A 305 -0.39 -15.74 2.01
C SER A 305 -1.04 -14.90 3.11
N TRP A 306 -1.73 -13.83 2.72
CA TRP A 306 -2.52 -12.99 3.62
C TRP A 306 -3.89 -12.68 2.98
N ASN A 307 -4.89 -12.41 3.83
CA ASN A 307 -6.27 -12.09 3.46
C ASN A 307 -7.00 -13.18 2.65
N ALA A 308 -6.43 -14.38 2.55
CA ALA A 308 -7.03 -15.61 2.05
C ALA A 308 -6.38 -16.82 2.73
N THR A 309 -7.13 -17.93 2.83
CA THR A 309 -6.54 -19.25 3.09
C THR A 309 -6.27 -19.94 1.76
N ILE A 310 -5.01 -20.28 1.48
CA ILE A 310 -4.60 -20.89 0.22
C ILE A 310 -4.15 -22.33 0.45
N THR A 311 -4.72 -23.27 -0.31
CA THR A 311 -4.22 -24.64 -0.41
C THR A 311 -3.66 -24.88 -1.82
N SER A 312 -2.51 -25.54 -1.93
CA SER A 312 -1.86 -25.80 -3.21
C SER A 312 -1.67 -27.30 -3.43
N ALA A 313 -2.13 -27.81 -4.57
CA ALA A 313 -1.96 -29.20 -4.98
C ALA A 313 -1.89 -29.29 -6.50
N GLY A 314 -0.98 -30.11 -7.03
CA GLY A 314 -0.91 -30.42 -8.47
C GLY A 314 -0.77 -29.20 -9.39
N GLY A 315 -0.02 -28.17 -8.98
CA GLY A 315 0.17 -26.94 -9.77
C GLY A 315 -1.03 -25.98 -9.75
N VAL A 316 -2.03 -26.23 -8.89
CA VAL A 316 -3.18 -25.35 -8.69
C VAL A 316 -3.21 -24.88 -7.24
N SER A 317 -3.31 -23.56 -7.05
CA SER A 317 -3.55 -22.94 -5.75
C SER A 317 -5.01 -22.48 -5.66
N THR A 318 -5.72 -22.96 -4.64
CA THR A 318 -7.11 -22.57 -4.35
C THR A 318 -7.12 -21.65 -3.13
N ALA A 319 -7.54 -20.40 -3.33
CA ALA A 319 -7.66 -19.38 -2.31
C ALA A 319 -9.15 -19.19 -1.93
N VAL A 320 -9.45 -19.25 -0.64
CA VAL A 320 -10.77 -18.92 -0.10
C VAL A 320 -10.69 -17.69 0.79
N ASN A 321 -11.77 -16.91 0.84
CA ASN A 321 -11.84 -15.67 1.62
C ASN A 321 -11.52 -15.87 3.11
N ALA A 322 -10.94 -14.84 3.73
CA ALA A 322 -10.89 -14.73 5.18
C ALA A 322 -12.28 -14.41 5.75
N SER A 323 -12.44 -14.57 7.07
CA SER A 323 -13.73 -14.38 7.75
C SER A 323 -14.33 -12.98 7.56
N TYR A 324 -13.49 -11.96 7.35
CA TYR A 324 -13.91 -10.56 7.29
C TYR A 324 -14.04 -10.00 5.87
N ASN A 325 -13.56 -10.69 4.83
CA ASN A 325 -13.52 -10.17 3.47
C ASN A 325 -14.27 -11.03 2.44
N GLY A 326 -15.08 -12.00 2.89
CA GLY A 326 -15.96 -12.78 2.02
C GLY A 326 -17.18 -12.01 1.54
N LYS A 327 -17.76 -11.17 2.42
CA LYS A 327 -18.98 -10.43 2.12
C LYS A 327 -18.68 -9.15 1.36
N LEU A 328 -19.09 -9.10 0.10
CA LEU A 328 -18.93 -7.96 -0.80
C LEU A 328 -20.29 -7.54 -1.35
N GLY A 329 -20.57 -6.24 -1.33
CA GLY A 329 -21.71 -5.68 -2.06
C GLY A 329 -21.56 -5.83 -3.58
N ALA A 330 -22.63 -5.54 -4.32
CA ALA A 330 -22.59 -5.57 -5.78
C ALA A 330 -21.48 -4.67 -6.35
N GLY A 331 -20.63 -5.21 -7.22
CA GLY A 331 -19.49 -4.49 -7.81
C GLY A 331 -18.35 -4.17 -6.84
N GLN A 332 -18.48 -4.50 -5.56
CA GLN A 332 -17.43 -4.27 -4.57
C GLN A 332 -16.29 -5.26 -4.74
N SER A 333 -15.09 -4.82 -4.34
CA SER A 333 -13.88 -5.62 -4.48
C SER A 333 -13.18 -5.80 -3.13
N THR A 334 -12.43 -6.90 -3.05
CA THR A 334 -11.43 -7.16 -2.01
C THR A 334 -10.19 -7.72 -2.67
N SER A 335 -9.10 -7.81 -1.93
CA SER A 335 -7.87 -8.40 -2.43
C SER A 335 -7.21 -9.29 -1.40
N PHE A 336 -6.51 -10.31 -1.88
CA PHE A 336 -5.59 -11.12 -1.11
C PHE A 336 -4.22 -11.16 -1.78
N GLY A 337 -3.18 -11.50 -1.04
CA GLY A 337 -1.84 -11.57 -1.59
C GLY A 337 -1.06 -12.77 -1.07
N PHE A 338 0.06 -13.03 -1.72
CA PHE A 338 0.97 -14.10 -1.36
C PHE A 338 2.38 -13.84 -1.84
N ASN A 339 3.35 -14.42 -1.14
CA ASN A 339 4.68 -14.66 -1.71
C ASN A 339 4.72 -16.09 -2.27
N GLY A 340 5.40 -16.26 -3.39
CA GLY A 340 5.66 -17.56 -4.01
C GLY A 340 7.12 -17.75 -4.33
N ALA A 341 7.50 -19.00 -4.54
CA ALA A 341 8.80 -19.42 -5.04
C ALA A 341 8.66 -19.85 -6.50
N TRP A 342 9.72 -19.63 -7.27
CA TRP A 342 9.81 -20.05 -8.67
C TRP A 342 11.23 -20.49 -8.99
N THR A 343 11.37 -21.36 -9.98
CA THR A 343 12.66 -21.75 -10.57
C THR A 343 12.59 -21.60 -12.08
N GLY A 344 13.59 -20.96 -12.68
CA GLY A 344 13.68 -20.78 -14.14
C GLY A 344 12.75 -19.71 -14.72
N THR A 345 11.45 -19.95 -14.81
CA THR A 345 10.49 -19.02 -15.44
C THR A 345 9.27 -18.81 -14.54
N ASN A 346 8.83 -17.56 -14.44
CA ASN A 346 7.71 -17.16 -13.60
C ASN A 346 6.55 -16.56 -14.41
N THR A 347 5.86 -17.40 -15.17
CA THR A 347 4.67 -17.01 -15.97
C THR A 347 3.45 -16.82 -15.06
N ALA A 348 2.67 -15.76 -15.30
CA ALA A 348 1.43 -15.51 -14.57
C ALA A 348 0.45 -16.71 -14.66
N PRO A 349 -0.30 -17.02 -13.58
CA PRO A 349 -1.25 -18.12 -13.58
C PRO A 349 -2.52 -17.76 -14.36
N THR A 350 -3.25 -18.78 -14.80
CA THR A 350 -4.65 -18.61 -15.20
C THR A 350 -5.51 -18.45 -13.94
N VAL A 351 -6.40 -17.46 -13.92
CA VAL A 351 -7.22 -17.10 -12.75
C VAL A 351 -8.70 -17.36 -13.02
N THR A 352 -9.39 -17.99 -12.09
CA THR A 352 -10.87 -18.13 -12.10
C THR A 352 -11.45 -17.84 -10.72
N CYS A 353 -12.69 -17.36 -10.66
CA CYS A 353 -13.37 -17.01 -9.41
C CYS A 353 -14.78 -17.63 -9.37
N ALA A 354 -15.18 -18.13 -8.21
CA ALA A 354 -16.52 -18.60 -7.92
C ALA A 354 -17.05 -17.91 -6.64
N ALA A 355 -18.25 -17.34 -6.74
CA ALA A 355 -18.98 -16.78 -5.60
C ALA A 355 -19.64 -17.90 -4.79
N SER A 356 -19.82 -17.70 -3.48
CA SER A 356 -20.43 -18.63 -2.53
C SER A 356 -21.35 -17.95 -1.52
#